data_AF-A0A117LQX6-F1
#
_entry.id   AF-A0A117LQX6-F1
#
_cell.length_a   1.000
_cell.length_b   1.000
_cell.length_c   1.000
_cell.angle_alpha   90.00
_cell.angle_beta   90.00
_cell.angle_gamma   90.00
#
_symmetry.space_group_name_H-M   'P 1'
#
loop_
_entity.id
_entity.type
_entity.pdbx_description
1 polymer ?
#
loop_
_entity_poly.entity_id
_entity_poly.type
_entity_poly.pdbx_seq_one_letter_code
_entity_poly.pdbx_strand_id
1 'polypeptide(L)'
;MFRKHVPVPGGELPCPPPVTTHDGVTFRRMPRGADAVYIIGEYHLDDIRPDDIVLDIGANVGAFCIRAARRSRRVLAVEPVLTEALRDNVGTNGANVTVVGGALGDGGTEQIAWGGETVTVTTHTLGEFTAMAGG
;
A
#
# COMPACT_ATOMS: atom_id res chain seq x y z
N MET A 1 -39.83 8.14 -12.39
CA MET A 1 -39.41 7.52 -13.66
C MET A 1 -37.90 7.45 -13.69
N PHE A 2 -37.30 6.27 -13.55
CA PHE A 2 -35.86 6.10 -13.72
C PHE A 2 -35.57 5.93 -15.22
N ARG A 3 -34.80 6.87 -15.79
CA ARG A 3 -34.27 6.73 -17.15
C ARG A 3 -33.24 5.59 -17.13
N LYS A 4 -33.52 4.52 -17.87
CA LYS A 4 -32.57 3.44 -18.12
C LYS A 4 -31.39 4.03 -18.91
N HIS A 5 -30.19 3.88 -18.36
CA HIS A 5 -28.95 4.23 -19.05
C HIS A 5 -28.71 3.19 -20.16
N VAL A 6 -28.53 3.65 -21.39
CA VAL A 6 -28.18 2.80 -22.54
C VAL A 6 -26.66 2.69 -22.58
N PRO A 7 -26.05 1.50 -22.70
CA PRO A 7 -24.60 1.38 -22.78
C PRO A 7 -24.10 1.86 -24.14
N VAL A 8 -23.08 2.71 -24.14
CA VAL A 8 -22.31 3.06 -25.35
C VAL A 8 -21.32 1.93 -25.62
N PRO A 9 -21.24 1.35 -26.83
CA PRO A 9 -20.27 0.32 -27.14
C PRO A 9 -18.91 0.96 -27.46
N GLY A 10 -17.88 0.60 -26.67
CA GLY A 10 -16.47 0.90 -26.99
C GLY A 10 -15.71 1.81 -26.03
N GLY A 11 -16.24 2.15 -24.84
CA GLY A 11 -15.50 2.92 -23.83
C GLY A 11 -14.87 2.00 -22.79
N GLU A 12 -13.58 2.20 -22.48
CA GLU A 12 -13.01 1.73 -21.22
C GLU A 12 -13.96 2.10 -20.07
N LEU A 13 -14.28 1.14 -19.22
CA LEU A 13 -15.06 1.41 -18.02
C LEU A 13 -14.36 2.54 -17.25
N PRO A 14 -15.07 3.60 -16.83
CA PRO A 14 -14.44 4.69 -16.10
C PRO A 14 -13.73 4.11 -14.87
N CYS A 15 -12.46 4.51 -14.69
CA CYS A 15 -11.68 4.10 -13.54
C CYS A 15 -12.51 4.36 -12.27
N PRO A 16 -12.72 3.34 -11.42
CA PRO A 16 -13.57 3.49 -10.25
C PRO A 16 -13.10 4.67 -9.37
N PRO A 17 -14.03 5.45 -8.80
CA PRO A 17 -13.66 6.62 -8.01
C PRO A 17 -12.81 6.19 -6.80
N PRO A 18 -11.77 6.95 -6.45
CA PRO A 18 -10.91 6.63 -5.33
C PRO A 18 -11.67 6.57 -4.00
N VAL A 19 -11.05 5.96 -2.99
CA VAL A 19 -11.56 5.87 -1.61
C VAL A 19 -10.84 6.91 -0.77
N THR A 20 -11.55 7.92 -0.25
CA THR A 20 -10.99 8.85 0.74
C THR A 20 -11.51 8.50 2.12
N THR A 21 -10.60 8.33 3.06
CA THR A 21 -10.88 8.01 4.46
C THR A 21 -11.18 9.28 5.27
N HIS A 22 -11.75 9.11 6.47
CA HIS A 22 -12.20 10.23 7.30
C HIS A 22 -11.05 11.16 7.75
N ASP A 23 -9.82 10.68 7.77
CA ASP A 23 -8.61 11.42 8.08
C ASP A 23 -7.86 11.92 6.82
N GLY A 24 -8.57 11.98 5.69
CA GLY A 24 -8.11 12.61 4.46
C GLY A 24 -7.06 11.81 3.67
N VAL A 25 -6.87 10.52 3.94
CA VAL A 25 -6.01 9.67 3.10
C VAL A 25 -6.83 9.11 1.93
N THR A 26 -6.33 9.28 0.71
CA THR A 26 -6.99 8.84 -0.53
C THR A 26 -6.29 7.63 -1.13
N PHE A 27 -7.05 6.61 -1.51
CA PHE A 27 -6.55 5.38 -2.11
C PHE A 27 -7.21 5.14 -3.46
N ARG A 28 -6.46 4.57 -4.40
CA ARG A 28 -6.99 3.87 -5.56
C ARG A 28 -8.02 2.85 -5.09
N ARG A 29 -9.18 2.81 -5.75
CA ARG A 29 -10.21 1.83 -5.44
C ARG A 29 -9.77 0.46 -5.98
N MET A 30 -9.53 -0.47 -5.07
CA MET A 30 -9.17 -1.83 -5.44
C MET A 30 -10.39 -2.62 -5.94
N PRO A 31 -10.18 -3.62 -6.81
CA PRO A 31 -11.23 -4.55 -7.23
C PRO A 31 -11.89 -5.24 -6.03
N ARG A 32 -13.15 -5.67 -6.20
CA ARG A 32 -13.80 -6.54 -5.22
C ARG A 32 -13.01 -7.85 -5.13
N GLY A 33 -12.51 -8.20 -3.94
CA GLY A 33 -11.73 -9.41 -3.69
C GLY A 33 -10.23 -9.18 -3.51
N ALA A 34 -9.71 -8.01 -3.93
CA ALA A 34 -8.39 -7.58 -3.48
C ALA A 34 -8.52 -7.25 -1.99
N ASP A 35 -7.93 -8.06 -1.12
CA ASP A 35 -7.94 -7.91 0.34
C ASP A 35 -7.15 -6.64 0.75
N ALA A 36 -7.74 -5.49 0.47
CA ALA A 36 -7.15 -4.16 0.61
C ALA A 36 -7.69 -3.47 1.87
N VAL A 37 -6.77 -3.03 2.71
CA VAL A 37 -7.07 -2.37 4.00
C VAL A 37 -6.86 -0.87 3.85
N TYR A 38 -7.90 -0.07 4.13
CA TYR A 38 -7.85 1.40 3.98
C TYR A 38 -7.79 2.15 5.32
N ILE A 39 -8.33 1.55 6.39
CA ILE A 39 -8.47 2.14 7.72
C ILE A 39 -7.75 1.25 8.73
N ILE A 40 -6.96 1.88 9.60
CA ILE A 40 -6.15 1.21 10.62
C ILE A 40 -6.60 1.68 12.01
N GLY A 41 -7.65 1.07 12.55
CA GLY A 41 -8.21 1.46 13.85
C GLY A 41 -7.41 0.99 15.06
N GLU A 42 -6.57 -0.03 14.90
CA GLU A 42 -5.86 -0.71 15.99
C GLU A 42 -4.45 -0.16 16.26
N TYR A 43 -3.96 0.76 15.43
CA TYR A 43 -2.57 1.23 15.46
C TYR A 43 -2.42 2.53 16.24
N HIS A 44 -1.45 2.55 17.16
CA HIS A 44 -1.01 3.73 17.88
C HIS A 44 0.09 4.46 17.09
N LEU A 45 -0.30 5.48 16.32
CA LEU A 45 0.63 6.28 15.50
C LEU A 45 1.29 7.43 16.29
N ASP A 46 0.82 7.69 17.50
CA ASP A 46 1.22 8.81 18.33
C ASP A 46 2.58 8.64 19.00
N ASP A 47 3.07 7.41 19.12
CA ASP A 47 4.42 7.12 19.63
C ASP A 47 5.52 7.23 18.55
N ILE A 48 5.15 7.35 17.26
CA ILE A 48 6.11 7.56 16.17
C ILE A 48 6.68 8.97 16.24
N ARG A 49 8.00 9.08 16.36
CA ARG A 49 8.73 10.35 16.44
C ARG A 49 9.25 10.78 15.06
N PRO A 50 9.53 12.08 14.87
CA PRO A 50 10.02 12.61 13.59
C PRO A 50 11.29 11.97 13.03
N ASP A 51 12.16 11.51 13.92
CA ASP A 51 13.48 10.96 13.58
C ASP A 51 13.53 9.42 13.64
N ASP A 52 12.41 8.77 13.98
CA ASP A 52 12.31 7.30 13.94
C ASP A 52 12.39 6.80 12.50
N ILE A 53 12.97 5.61 12.31
CA ILE A 53 12.91 4.87 11.05
C ILE A 53 11.73 3.91 11.12
N VAL A 54 10.77 4.08 10.22
CA VAL A 54 9.59 3.21 10.15
C VAL A 54 9.75 2.23 8.99
N LEU A 55 9.73 0.94 9.31
CA LEU A 55 9.69 -0.16 8.35
C LEU A 55 8.31 -0.83 8.39
N ASP A 56 7.53 -0.66 7.33
CA ASP A 56 6.18 -1.22 7.17
C ASP A 56 6.24 -2.47 6.26
N ILE A 57 6.23 -3.66 6.86
CA ILE A 57 6.31 -4.95 6.16
C ILE A 57 4.89 -5.46 5.89
N GLY A 58 4.59 -5.75 4.62
CA GLY A 58 3.23 -6.10 4.20
C GLY A 58 2.33 -4.86 4.16
N ALA A 59 2.85 -3.78 3.56
CA ALA A 59 2.23 -2.46 3.57
C ALA A 59 0.87 -2.41 2.84
N ASN A 60 0.50 -3.46 2.10
CA ASN A 60 -0.76 -3.58 1.38
C ASN A 60 -0.97 -2.36 0.47
N VAL A 61 -2.09 -1.64 0.58
CA VAL A 61 -2.34 -0.39 -0.18
C VAL A 61 -1.84 0.88 0.54
N GLY A 62 -1.12 0.74 1.65
CA GLY A 62 -0.40 1.82 2.33
C GLY A 62 -1.15 2.49 3.48
N ALA A 63 -2.16 1.83 4.06
CA ALA A 63 -2.97 2.44 5.12
C ALA A 63 -2.14 2.84 6.35
N PHE A 64 -1.10 2.08 6.69
CA PHE A 64 -0.18 2.43 7.76
C PHE A 64 0.92 3.40 7.28
N CYS A 65 1.76 3.02 6.32
CA CYS A 65 2.92 3.83 5.91
C CYS A 65 2.58 5.27 5.52
N ILE A 66 1.44 5.52 4.84
CA ILE A 66 1.04 6.87 4.45
C ILE A 66 0.73 7.73 5.68
N ARG A 67 0.15 7.14 6.73
CA ARG A 67 -0.13 7.83 7.99
C ARG A 67 1.13 7.96 8.85
N ALA A 68 1.98 6.95 8.86
CA ALA A 68 3.28 7.01 9.52
C ALA A 68 4.18 8.12 8.93
N ALA A 69 4.12 8.35 7.61
CA ALA A 69 4.85 9.42 6.94
C ALA A 69 4.38 10.84 7.30
N ARG A 70 3.22 10.98 7.96
CA ARG A 70 2.80 12.25 8.56
C ARG A 70 3.53 12.54 9.88
N ARG A 71 4.16 11.52 10.48
CA ARG A 71 4.84 11.59 11.78
C ARG A 71 6.35 11.49 11.65
N SER A 72 6.86 10.52 10.89
CA SER A 72 8.29 10.30 10.65
C SER A 72 8.71 10.79 9.27
N ARG A 73 9.97 11.23 9.15
CA ARG A 73 10.62 11.61 7.88
C ARG A 73 11.20 10.42 7.11
N ARG A 74 11.23 9.22 7.71
CA ARG A 74 11.89 8.03 7.16
C ARG A 74 10.96 6.83 7.24
N VAL A 75 10.26 6.56 6.14
CA VAL A 75 9.34 5.42 6.02
C VAL A 75 9.73 4.58 4.81
N LEU A 76 10.02 3.30 5.05
CA LEU A 76 10.18 2.28 4.03
C LEU A 76 8.98 1.33 4.10
N ALA A 77 8.24 1.20 3.01
CA ALA A 77 7.11 0.31 2.88
C ALA A 77 7.47 -0.85 1.94
N VAL A 78 7.27 -2.08 2.40
CA VAL A 78 7.55 -3.31 1.66
C VAL A 78 6.23 -4.01 1.39
N GLU A 79 5.94 -4.26 0.12
CA GLU A 79 4.73 -4.96 -0.31
C GLU A 79 5.06 -5.91 -1.46
N PRO A 80 4.65 -7.19 -1.42
CA PRO A 80 4.92 -8.11 -2.52
C PRO A 80 3.84 -8.10 -3.62
N VAL A 81 2.55 -7.99 -3.26
CA VAL A 81 1.44 -8.25 -4.18
C VAL A 81 0.87 -6.95 -4.73
N LEU A 82 0.63 -5.98 -3.86
CA LEU A 82 -0.07 -4.72 -4.18
C LEU A 82 0.88 -3.53 -4.41
N THR A 83 2.15 -3.80 -4.77
CA THR A 83 3.21 -2.80 -4.88
C THR A 83 2.85 -1.60 -5.77
N GLU A 84 2.21 -1.85 -6.91
CA GLU A 84 1.81 -0.76 -7.83
C GLU A 84 0.71 0.11 -7.22
N ALA A 85 -0.32 -0.50 -6.64
CA ALA A 85 -1.38 0.24 -5.95
C ALA A 85 -0.82 1.05 -4.77
N LEU A 86 0.14 0.49 -4.03
CA LEU A 86 0.84 1.21 -2.97
C LEU A 86 1.58 2.44 -3.50
N ARG A 87 2.34 2.31 -4.61
CA ARG A 87 3.04 3.44 -5.25
C ARG A 87 2.07 4.53 -5.70
N ASP A 88 0.97 4.14 -6.34
CA ASP A 88 -0.09 5.06 -6.77
C ASP A 88 -0.66 5.86 -5.58
N ASN A 89 -0.91 5.16 -4.46
CA ASN A 89 -1.49 5.77 -3.26
C ASN A 89 -0.49 6.69 -2.56
N VAL A 90 0.78 6.27 -2.42
CA VAL A 90 1.84 7.12 -1.88
C VAL A 90 1.95 8.41 -2.69
N GLY A 91 1.97 8.32 -4.02
CA GLY A 91 2.00 9.47 -4.92
C GLY A 91 0.76 10.37 -4.78
N THR A 92 -0.43 9.77 -4.75
CA THR A 92 -1.71 10.50 -4.60
C THR A 92 -1.77 11.33 -3.32
N ASN A 93 -1.18 10.83 -2.23
CA ASN A 93 -1.15 11.53 -0.94
C ASN A 93 0.07 12.44 -0.76
N GLY A 94 1.00 12.49 -1.72
CA GLY A 94 2.28 13.19 -1.56
C GLY A 94 3.08 12.71 -0.34
N ALA A 95 2.92 11.44 0.02
CA ALA A 95 3.50 10.88 1.24
C ALA A 95 5.00 10.60 1.02
N ASN A 96 5.83 10.98 2.00
CA ASN A 96 7.26 10.69 1.96
C ASN A 96 7.54 9.24 2.38
N VAL A 97 7.26 8.30 1.47
CA VAL A 97 7.42 6.85 1.67
C VAL A 97 8.26 6.27 0.53
N THR A 98 9.31 5.53 0.87
CA THR A 98 10.03 4.71 -0.10
C THR A 98 9.34 3.35 -0.22
N VAL A 99 9.05 2.91 -1.45
CA VAL A 99 8.28 1.67 -1.69
C VAL A 99 9.16 0.61 -2.34
N VAL A 100 9.27 -0.54 -1.70
CA VAL A 100 10.02 -1.71 -2.19
C VAL A 100 9.05 -2.84 -2.51
N GLY A 101 9.18 -3.39 -3.72
CA GLY A 101 8.47 -4.61 -4.09
C GLY A 101 9.26 -5.82 -3.59
N GLY A 102 8.67 -6.62 -2.70
CA GLY A 102 9.35 -7.77 -2.11
C GLY A 102 8.64 -8.28 -0.86
N ALA A 103 9.17 -9.34 -0.27
CA ALA A 103 8.65 -9.92 0.96
C ALA A 103 9.76 -10.18 1.98
N LEU A 104 9.39 -10.26 3.26
CA LEU A 104 10.29 -10.71 4.30
C LEU A 104 10.51 -12.22 4.20
N GLY A 105 11.76 -12.67 4.21
CA GLY A 105 12.14 -14.08 4.12
C GLY A 105 13.64 -14.28 4.33
N ASP A 106 14.21 -15.26 3.65
CA ASP A 106 15.59 -15.72 3.84
C ASP A 106 16.56 -15.31 2.71
N GLY A 107 16.11 -14.47 1.78
CA GLY A 107 16.88 -14.08 0.60
C GLY A 107 16.56 -14.91 -0.65
N GLY A 108 15.71 -15.94 -0.52
CA GLY A 108 15.27 -16.79 -1.61
C GLY A 108 14.16 -16.18 -2.46
N THR A 109 13.52 -17.03 -3.27
CA THR A 109 12.34 -16.67 -4.06
C THR A 109 11.16 -17.47 -3.54
N GLU A 110 10.04 -16.79 -3.28
CA GLU A 110 8.84 -17.42 -2.75
C GLU A 110 7.60 -17.08 -3.57
N GLN A 111 6.65 -18.01 -3.58
CA GLN A 111 5.33 -17.79 -4.15
C GLN A 111 4.37 -17.34 -3.05
N ILE A 112 3.81 -16.14 -3.22
CA ILE A 112 2.90 -15.52 -2.25
C ILE A 112 1.53 -15.37 -2.91
N ALA A 113 0.50 -15.88 -2.22
CA ALA A 113 -0.90 -15.73 -2.61
C ALA A 113 -1.62 -14.78 -1.64
N TRP A 114 -2.27 -13.74 -2.17
CA TRP A 114 -3.03 -12.77 -1.38
C TRP A 114 -4.16 -12.15 -2.22
N GLY A 115 -5.38 -12.03 -1.68
CA GLY A 115 -6.48 -11.35 -2.36
C GLY A 115 -6.83 -11.91 -3.76
N GLY A 116 -6.63 -13.22 -3.96
CA GLY A 116 -6.85 -13.90 -5.25
C GLY A 116 -5.72 -13.75 -6.26
N GLU A 117 -4.68 -12.98 -5.96
CA GLU A 117 -3.48 -12.84 -6.77
C GLU A 117 -2.36 -13.75 -6.24
N THR A 118 -1.53 -14.24 -7.16
CA THR A 118 -0.34 -15.02 -6.81
C THR A 118 0.87 -14.44 -7.53
N VAL A 119 1.88 -14.05 -6.77
CA VAL A 119 3.14 -13.50 -7.28
C VAL A 119 4.32 -14.36 -6.85
N THR A 120 5.35 -14.39 -7.69
CA THR A 120 6.66 -14.94 -7.31
C THR A 120 7.59 -13.77 -7.07
N VAL A 121 8.11 -13.66 -5.84
CA VAL A 121 8.89 -12.50 -5.40
C VAL A 121 10.20 -12.94 -4.77
N THR A 122 11.24 -12.13 -4.96
CA THR A 122 12.44 -12.23 -4.13
C THR A 122 12.09 -11.80 -2.71
N THR A 123 12.54 -12.60 -1.75
CA THR A 123 12.44 -12.29 -0.33
C THR A 123 13.74 -11.65 0.15
N HIS A 124 13.67 -10.84 1.20
CA HIS A 124 14.81 -10.26 1.87
C HIS A 124 14.70 -10.51 3.37
N THR A 125 15.83 -10.64 4.03
CA THR A 125 15.92 -10.71 5.48
C THR A 125 15.54 -9.37 6.12
N LEU A 126 15.17 -9.42 7.41
CA LEU A 126 14.90 -8.19 8.17
C LEU A 126 16.13 -7.27 8.20
N GLY A 127 17.33 -7.83 8.28
CA GLY A 127 18.58 -7.07 8.27
C GLY A 127 18.79 -6.30 6.96
N GLU A 128 18.47 -6.91 5.82
CA GLU A 128 18.53 -6.23 4.52
C GLU A 128 17.53 -5.08 4.44
N PHE A 129 16.28 -5.27 4.87
CA PHE A 129 15.30 -4.18 4.87
C PHE A 129 15.64 -3.07 5.87
N THR A 130 16.20 -3.41 7.03
CA THR A 130 16.67 -2.42 8.01
C THR A 130 17.79 -1.57 7.39
N ALA A 131 18.76 -2.22 6.74
CA ALA A 131 19.83 -1.53 6.03
C ALA A 131 19.30 -0.63 4.90
N MET A 132 18.31 -1.09 4.12
CA MET A 132 17.64 -0.27 3.09
C MET A 132 16.92 0.94 3.68
N ALA A 133 16.36 0.83 4.88
CA ALA A 133 15.68 1.91 5.58
C ALA A 133 16.67 2.92 6.23
N GLY A 134 17.97 2.62 6.22
CA GLY A 134 19.02 3.46 6.79
C GLY A 134 19.30 3.18 8.28
N GLY A 135 19.00 1.97 8.76
CA GLY A 135 19.24 1.49 10.12
C GLY A 135 20.06 0.22 10.17
#